data_AF-A0AAN7CDT5-F1
#
_entry.id   AF-A0AAN7CDT5-F1
#
_cell.length_a   1.000
_cell.length_b   1.000
_cell.length_c   1.000
_cell.angle_alpha   90.00
_cell.angle_beta   90.00
_cell.angle_gamma   90.00
#
_symmetry.space_group_name_H-M   'P 1'
#
loop_
_entity.id
_entity.type
_entity.pdbx_description
1 polymer ?
#
loop_
_entity_poly.entity_id
_entity_poly.type
_entity_poly.pdbx_seq_one_letter_code
_entity_poly.pdbx_strand_id
1 'polypeptide(L)'
;MAEQGLFSAELLSPEVQAALPQGYKLRALRRSDYDAGYLDCLRVLTTVGDISKEQFEERYDWIAKQDNSYFILVIEDTNASPPRIVGTGALLRERKFIHNLGSVGHIEDIAVAKDQQGKKLGLRIIHALDYIAKQIGCYKAILDCSDHNEGFYVKCGFRRAGLEMAHYHEGPKIGVGGSFPLAPNTQESQDQTRHWIMGKEEFEKRMPHHNGIEALWVTRWRLPCSKSVYPFHDGAYEDFEPIFKRLIHGNTNDPFSPSYTAAFVPVAQSLEKQGDAELEKGNQFQASALYLRACAVHRIARFPYITKFPVENDKFKLQVWDAQKRVYLKAGALWEEPVQEVFVEHTHGKGRDWSAIPIYVRVPKDKKGAPVVVLMTGLDGYRPDNTVRCDEFLKRGWASVVVEIPGTADCPADSADPESPDRLWTSLLEWMAKDGRFDMKRVMVWGLSSGGYYAIRIAHTHKDQIIGSVAQGAGCHYFFDREWLEKVDGHEYPFDLTPAMAMKHGFNSVEEFKANAQKKFSLLETGILEKPSARLLLINGTLDGLMPIEDSMMLFEYGRPKEARFFSGALHMGYPMANGSVYPWMEEVMASVRD
;
A
#
# COMPACT_ATOMS: atom_id res chain seq x y z
N MET A 1 33.74 -48.27 25.91
CA MET A 1 32.96 -48.29 24.65
C MET A 1 33.02 -46.89 24.06
N ALA A 2 33.15 -46.73 22.74
CA ALA A 2 33.10 -45.41 22.13
C ALA A 2 31.72 -44.79 22.41
N GLU A 3 31.69 -43.54 22.87
CA GLU A 3 30.43 -42.83 23.14
C GLU A 3 29.59 -42.75 21.85
N GLN A 4 28.32 -43.13 21.98
CA GLN A 4 27.35 -43.11 20.90
C GLN A 4 27.04 -41.65 20.53
N GLY A 5 27.05 -41.34 19.25
CA GLY A 5 26.66 -40.02 18.76
C GLY A 5 25.15 -39.89 18.61
N LEU A 6 24.71 -38.67 18.28
CA LEU A 6 23.29 -38.26 18.20
C LEU A 6 22.45 -39.12 17.24
N PHE A 7 23.08 -39.72 16.23
CA PHE A 7 22.45 -40.63 15.28
C PHE A 7 23.42 -41.76 14.87
N SER A 8 22.88 -42.81 14.23
CA SER A 8 23.66 -43.98 13.81
C SER A 8 24.76 -43.61 12.81
N ALA A 9 25.96 -44.17 13.00
CA ALA A 9 27.08 -43.99 12.08
C ALA A 9 26.82 -44.54 10.67
N GLU A 10 25.83 -45.42 10.50
CA GLU A 10 25.41 -45.97 9.20
C GLU A 10 24.87 -44.89 8.23
N LEU A 11 24.41 -43.75 8.76
CA LEU A 11 23.94 -42.63 7.95
C LEU A 11 25.08 -41.75 7.42
N LEU A 12 26.32 -41.96 7.88
CA LEU A 12 27.47 -41.16 7.44
C LEU A 12 28.01 -41.69 6.11
N SER A 13 28.21 -40.79 5.15
CA SER A 13 28.74 -41.15 3.83
C SER A 13 30.16 -41.71 3.92
N PRO A 14 30.40 -42.96 3.51
CA PRO A 14 31.75 -43.54 3.45
C PRO A 14 32.67 -42.78 2.48
N GLU A 15 32.11 -42.29 1.38
CA GLU A 15 32.84 -41.51 0.37
C GLU A 15 33.31 -40.17 0.92
N VAL A 16 32.45 -39.46 1.67
CA VAL A 16 32.83 -38.19 2.29
C VAL A 16 33.89 -38.42 3.37
N GLN A 17 33.74 -39.47 4.18
CA GLN A 17 34.73 -39.83 5.20
C GLN A 17 36.10 -40.18 4.59
N ALA A 18 36.14 -40.90 3.47
CA ALA A 18 37.37 -41.21 2.75
C ALA A 18 38.00 -39.98 2.08
N ALA A 19 37.20 -38.96 1.74
CA ALA A 19 37.64 -37.73 1.11
C ALA A 19 38.10 -36.63 2.09
N LEU A 20 38.10 -36.91 3.40
CA LEU A 20 38.68 -36.04 4.42
C LEU A 20 40.21 -36.18 4.46
N PRO A 21 40.95 -35.12 4.84
CA PRO A 21 42.38 -35.23 5.04
C PRO A 21 42.72 -36.25 6.14
N GLN A 22 43.94 -36.80 6.09
CA GLN A 22 44.40 -37.72 7.12
C GLN A 22 44.32 -37.09 8.52
N GLY A 23 43.83 -37.85 9.49
CA GLY A 23 43.65 -37.39 10.87
C GLY A 23 42.41 -36.53 11.11
N TYR A 24 41.46 -36.47 10.15
CA TYR A 24 40.14 -35.87 10.35
C TYR A 24 39.05 -36.94 10.33
N LYS A 25 38.07 -36.80 11.20
CA LYS A 25 36.96 -37.76 11.32
C LYS A 25 35.61 -37.07 11.26
N LEU A 26 34.74 -37.54 10.37
CA LEU A 26 33.32 -37.16 10.33
C LEU A 26 32.56 -38.08 11.28
N ARG A 27 31.77 -37.51 12.18
CA ARG A 27 30.91 -38.28 13.09
C ARG A 27 29.71 -37.48 13.55
N ALA A 28 28.70 -38.17 14.09
CA ALA A 28 27.61 -37.50 14.78
C ALA A 28 28.12 -36.77 16.04
N LEU A 29 27.45 -35.68 16.41
CA LEU A 29 27.69 -34.94 17.65
C LEU A 29 27.50 -35.85 18.87
N ARG A 30 28.40 -35.75 19.85
CA ARG A 30 28.34 -36.47 21.13
C ARG A 30 27.99 -35.54 22.26
N ARG A 31 27.48 -36.12 23.34
CA ARG A 31 27.16 -35.38 24.57
C ARG A 31 28.43 -34.81 25.21
N SER A 32 29.57 -35.49 25.08
CA SER A 32 30.87 -35.00 25.55
C SER A 32 31.50 -33.88 24.71
N ASP A 33 30.97 -33.55 23.52
CA ASP A 33 31.64 -32.64 22.59
C ASP A 33 31.65 -31.16 23.07
N TYR A 34 30.98 -30.87 24.18
CA TYR A 34 31.18 -29.62 24.92
C TYR A 34 32.66 -29.39 25.21
N ASP A 35 33.33 -30.39 25.80
CA ASP A 35 34.75 -30.29 26.19
C ASP A 35 35.70 -30.37 24.98
N ALA A 36 35.19 -30.85 23.84
CA ALA A 36 35.94 -30.93 22.59
C ALA A 36 35.87 -29.63 21.75
N GLY A 37 35.26 -28.57 22.28
CA GLY A 37 35.20 -27.26 21.64
C GLY A 37 34.12 -27.11 20.57
N TYR A 38 33.03 -27.89 20.65
CA TYR A 38 31.91 -27.78 19.69
C TYR A 38 31.33 -26.36 19.62
N LEU A 39 31.05 -25.75 20.78
CA LEU A 39 30.50 -24.40 20.84
C LEU A 39 31.51 -23.36 20.31
N ASP A 40 32.81 -23.56 20.54
CA ASP A 40 33.86 -22.69 20.00
C ASP A 40 33.93 -22.75 18.48
N CYS A 41 33.72 -23.92 17.89
CA CYS A 41 33.59 -24.07 16.45
C CYS A 41 32.37 -23.30 15.91
N LEU A 42 31.21 -23.38 16.58
CA LEU A 42 29.99 -22.65 16.19
C LEU A 42 30.13 -21.13 16.30
N ARG A 43 30.94 -20.62 17.25
CA ARG A 43 31.17 -19.17 17.41
C ARG A 43 31.79 -18.49 16.17
N VAL A 44 32.34 -19.26 15.24
CA VAL A 44 32.81 -18.73 13.95
C VAL A 44 31.66 -18.31 13.05
N LEU A 45 30.48 -18.93 13.21
CA LEU A 45 29.29 -18.65 12.41
C LEU A 45 28.47 -17.49 12.97
N THR A 46 28.16 -17.50 14.28
CA THR A 46 27.22 -16.55 14.89
C THR A 46 27.45 -16.38 16.40
N THR A 47 26.62 -15.54 17.03
CA THR A 47 26.57 -15.37 18.48
C THR A 47 25.95 -16.60 19.13
N VAL A 48 26.77 -17.39 19.83
CA VAL A 48 26.31 -18.58 20.59
C VAL A 48 25.81 -18.23 22.00
N GLY A 49 26.33 -17.15 22.61
CA GLY A 49 26.08 -16.79 24.00
C GLY A 49 26.97 -17.56 24.99
N ASP A 50 26.71 -17.40 26.30
CA ASP A 50 27.43 -18.08 27.38
C ASP A 50 26.63 -19.32 27.83
N ILE A 51 26.95 -20.47 27.24
CA ILE A 51 26.27 -21.74 27.50
C ILE A 51 27.13 -22.59 28.44
N SER A 52 26.57 -22.93 29.61
CA SER A 52 27.17 -23.88 30.55
C SER A 52 27.14 -25.32 30.00
N LYS A 53 28.00 -26.19 30.55
CA LYS A 53 28.03 -27.61 30.17
C LYS A 53 26.68 -28.28 30.43
N GLU A 54 26.06 -27.96 31.55
CA GLU A 54 24.76 -28.48 31.95
C GLU A 54 23.66 -28.10 30.94
N GLN A 55 23.65 -26.84 30.48
CA GLN A 55 22.70 -26.37 29.45
C GLN A 55 22.94 -27.04 28.09
N PHE A 56 24.20 -27.27 27.72
CA PHE A 56 24.54 -27.99 26.50
C PHE A 56 24.07 -29.44 26.57
N GLU A 57 24.34 -30.12 27.68
CA GLU A 57 23.94 -31.51 27.90
C GLU A 57 22.40 -31.65 27.93
N GLU A 58 21.69 -30.75 28.60
CA GLU A 58 20.23 -30.72 28.60
C GLU A 58 19.67 -30.54 27.19
N ARG A 59 20.25 -29.61 26.40
CA ARG A 59 19.86 -29.40 25.00
C ARG A 59 20.15 -30.65 24.16
N TYR A 60 21.31 -31.28 24.33
CA TYR A 60 21.67 -32.51 23.64
C TYR A 60 20.66 -33.62 23.93
N ASP A 61 20.37 -33.87 25.21
CA ASP A 61 19.45 -34.91 25.65
C ASP A 61 18.02 -34.65 25.17
N TRP A 62 17.62 -33.38 25.02
CA TRP A 62 16.36 -33.01 24.39
C TRP A 62 16.34 -33.31 22.88
N ILE A 63 17.40 -32.93 22.15
CA ILE A 63 17.53 -33.18 20.70
C ILE A 63 17.53 -34.69 20.41
N ALA A 64 18.28 -35.48 21.19
CA ALA A 64 18.39 -36.93 21.03
C ALA A 64 17.04 -37.68 21.17
N LYS A 65 16.05 -37.06 21.82
CA LYS A 65 14.70 -37.62 21.99
C LYS A 65 13.75 -37.28 20.84
N GLN A 66 14.11 -36.38 19.94
CA GLN A 66 13.26 -35.99 18.81
C GLN A 66 13.35 -37.06 17.72
N ASP A 67 12.21 -37.64 17.33
CA ASP A 67 12.08 -38.80 16.43
C ASP A 67 12.77 -38.62 15.06
N ASN A 68 14.09 -38.87 15.02
CA ASN A 68 14.95 -38.76 13.83
C ASN A 68 14.74 -37.43 13.08
N SER A 69 14.62 -36.34 13.83
CA SER A 69 14.37 -34.99 13.31
C SER A 69 15.64 -34.14 13.21
N TYR A 70 16.69 -34.47 13.97
CA TYR A 70 17.94 -33.71 14.01
C TYR A 70 19.14 -34.59 13.72
N PHE A 71 19.97 -34.16 12.76
CA PHE A 71 21.22 -34.83 12.41
C PHE A 71 22.34 -33.80 12.45
N ILE A 72 22.95 -33.65 13.61
CA ILE A 72 24.08 -32.74 13.82
C ILE A 72 25.37 -33.55 13.73
N LEU A 73 26.21 -33.21 12.77
CA LEU A 73 27.50 -33.85 12.55
C LEU A 73 28.65 -32.88 12.81
N VAL A 74 29.80 -33.46 13.15
CA VAL A 74 31.03 -32.75 13.41
C VAL A 74 32.19 -33.36 12.62
N ILE A 75 33.16 -32.52 12.29
CA ILE A 75 34.49 -32.94 11.86
C ILE A 75 35.43 -32.70 13.04
N GLU A 76 36.05 -33.79 13.51
CA GLU A 76 37.03 -33.80 14.58
C GLU A 76 38.45 -33.88 13.99
N ASP A 77 39.34 -33.00 14.43
CA ASP A 77 40.77 -33.06 14.14
C ASP A 77 41.45 -33.92 15.21
N THR A 78 41.79 -35.15 14.85
CA THR A 78 42.47 -36.12 15.72
C THR A 78 43.98 -35.93 15.77
N ASN A 79 44.54 -35.02 14.96
CA ASN A 79 45.96 -34.66 15.05
C ASN A 79 46.22 -33.68 16.20
N ALA A 80 45.20 -32.95 16.65
CA ALA A 80 45.28 -32.10 17.84
C ALA A 80 45.36 -32.95 19.12
N SER A 81 46.06 -32.44 20.14
CA SER A 81 46.15 -33.06 21.45
C SER A 81 45.73 -32.05 22.53
N PRO A 82 44.51 -32.18 23.12
CA PRO A 82 43.51 -33.21 22.83
C PRO A 82 42.82 -33.02 21.45
N PRO A 83 42.16 -34.06 20.91
CA PRO A 83 41.32 -33.93 19.72
C PRO A 83 40.26 -32.86 19.91
N ARG A 84 39.95 -32.12 18.85
CA ARG A 84 39.00 -31.00 18.93
C ARG A 84 38.06 -30.97 17.73
N ILE A 85 36.87 -30.40 17.94
CA ILE A 85 35.90 -30.14 16.87
C ILE A 85 36.36 -28.93 16.06
N VAL A 86 36.43 -29.10 14.75
CA VAL A 86 36.91 -28.09 13.81
C VAL A 86 35.93 -27.77 12.68
N GLY A 87 34.84 -28.54 12.57
CA GLY A 87 33.75 -28.24 11.68
C GLY A 87 32.44 -28.85 12.17
N THR A 88 31.32 -28.24 11.82
CA THR A 88 29.98 -28.72 12.19
C THR A 88 28.95 -28.30 11.16
N GLY A 89 27.85 -29.05 11.10
CA GLY A 89 26.64 -28.70 10.38
C GLY A 89 25.46 -29.53 10.86
N ALA A 90 24.26 -29.01 10.69
CA ALA A 90 23.01 -29.63 11.10
C ALA A 90 22.10 -29.88 9.91
N LEU A 91 21.36 -31.00 9.95
CA LEU A 91 20.22 -31.25 9.08
C LEU A 91 18.97 -31.45 9.94
N LEU A 92 17.94 -30.65 9.70
CA LEU A 92 16.63 -30.78 10.33
C LEU A 92 15.66 -31.42 9.33
N ARG A 93 15.02 -32.52 9.72
CA ARG A 93 14.02 -33.19 8.89
C ARG A 93 12.62 -32.67 9.20
N GLU A 94 12.02 -32.00 8.23
CA GLU A 94 10.62 -31.57 8.27
C GLU A 94 9.73 -32.57 7.52
N ARG A 95 8.72 -33.13 8.20
CA ARG A 95 7.69 -33.97 7.58
C ARG A 95 6.50 -33.10 7.17
N LYS A 96 6.03 -33.21 5.93
CA LYS A 96 4.98 -32.35 5.35
C LYS A 96 3.70 -33.12 5.06
N PHE A 97 2.54 -32.46 5.08
CA PHE A 97 1.28 -33.01 4.55
C PHE A 97 1.16 -32.87 3.02
N ILE A 98 1.95 -31.98 2.45
CA ILE A 98 2.03 -31.75 1.00
C ILE A 98 3.10 -32.66 0.37
N HIS A 99 3.12 -32.72 -0.97
CA HIS A 99 4.03 -33.59 -1.73
C HIS A 99 3.93 -35.07 -1.32
N ASN A 100 2.69 -35.57 -1.18
CA ASN A 100 2.39 -36.96 -0.84
C ASN A 100 3.04 -37.43 0.47
N LEU A 101 2.84 -36.66 1.55
CA LEU A 101 3.42 -36.91 2.87
C LEU A 101 4.97 -36.91 2.88
N GLY A 102 5.57 -36.12 1.98
CA GLY A 102 7.01 -36.06 1.79
C GLY A 102 7.79 -35.43 2.95
N SER A 103 9.12 -35.61 2.97
CA SER A 103 10.03 -34.95 3.92
C SER A 103 11.01 -34.00 3.22
N VAL A 104 11.32 -32.87 3.84
CA VAL A 104 12.37 -31.92 3.40
C VAL A 104 13.46 -31.88 4.46
N GLY A 105 14.72 -31.88 4.01
CA GLY A 105 15.87 -31.63 4.87
C GLY A 105 16.27 -30.16 4.82
N HIS A 106 16.40 -29.50 5.97
CA HIS A 106 16.91 -28.14 6.10
C HIS A 106 18.33 -28.20 6.64
N ILE A 107 19.30 -27.72 5.88
CA ILE A 107 20.71 -27.71 6.24
C ILE A 107 21.03 -26.37 6.89
N GLU A 108 21.46 -26.41 8.15
CA GLU A 108 21.67 -25.25 9.02
C GLU A 108 23.03 -25.33 9.73
N ASP A 109 23.42 -24.22 10.37
CA ASP A 109 24.54 -24.15 11.32
C ASP A 109 25.91 -24.64 10.79
N ILE A 110 26.24 -24.26 9.56
CA ILE A 110 27.50 -24.64 8.90
C ILE A 110 28.65 -23.79 9.40
N ALA A 111 29.58 -24.41 10.14
CA ALA A 111 30.77 -23.73 10.65
C ALA A 111 32.04 -24.55 10.43
N VAL A 112 33.14 -23.85 10.15
CA VAL A 112 34.50 -24.41 10.10
C VAL A 112 35.43 -23.46 10.85
N ALA A 113 36.19 -24.00 11.80
CA ALA A 113 37.18 -23.25 12.58
C ALA A 113 38.10 -22.42 11.66
N LYS A 114 38.35 -21.16 12.01
CA LYS A 114 39.06 -20.19 11.15
C LYS A 114 40.41 -20.70 10.65
N ASP A 115 41.16 -21.37 11.52
CA ASP A 115 42.48 -21.94 11.23
C ASP A 115 42.42 -23.26 10.42
N GLN A 116 41.22 -23.75 10.10
CA GLN A 116 40.96 -24.98 9.37
C GLN A 116 40.26 -24.72 8.03
N GLN A 117 39.98 -23.46 7.71
CA GLN A 117 39.41 -23.05 6.42
C GLN A 117 40.40 -23.32 5.27
N GLY A 118 39.87 -23.42 4.04
CA GLY A 118 40.67 -23.77 2.85
C GLY A 118 40.93 -25.27 2.65
N LYS A 119 40.73 -26.12 3.68
CA LYS A 119 40.87 -27.60 3.60
C LYS A 119 39.66 -28.32 2.99
N LYS A 120 38.73 -27.59 2.39
CA LYS A 120 37.45 -28.08 1.83
C LYS A 120 36.53 -28.78 2.87
N LEU A 121 36.73 -28.56 4.17
CA LEU A 121 35.91 -29.20 5.22
C LEU A 121 34.43 -28.79 5.12
N GLY A 122 34.13 -27.52 4.85
CA GLY A 122 32.75 -27.05 4.67
C GLY A 122 32.04 -27.77 3.52
N LEU A 123 32.71 -27.96 2.38
CA LEU A 123 32.18 -28.71 1.24
C LEU A 123 31.84 -30.17 1.63
N ARG A 124 32.69 -30.78 2.46
CA ARG A 124 32.48 -32.15 2.96
C ARG A 124 31.28 -32.23 3.92
N ILE A 125 31.10 -31.22 4.78
CA ILE A 125 29.92 -31.12 5.66
C ILE A 125 28.64 -31.07 4.83
N ILE A 126 28.56 -30.20 3.82
CA ILE A 126 27.36 -30.11 2.96
C ILE A 126 27.05 -31.43 2.25
N HIS A 127 28.07 -32.06 1.65
CA HIS A 127 27.87 -33.35 0.99
C HIS A 127 27.43 -34.45 1.94
N ALA A 128 27.94 -34.46 3.18
CA ALA A 128 27.50 -35.41 4.20
C ALA A 128 26.04 -35.19 4.61
N LEU A 129 25.63 -33.94 4.83
CA LEU A 129 24.26 -33.61 5.21
C LEU A 129 23.26 -33.92 4.08
N ASP A 130 23.60 -33.60 2.82
CA ASP A 130 22.78 -33.94 1.66
C ASP A 130 22.66 -35.47 1.47
N TYR A 131 23.75 -36.21 1.70
CA TYR A 131 23.73 -37.67 1.72
C TYR A 131 22.77 -38.21 2.80
N ILE A 132 22.85 -37.68 4.03
CA ILE A 132 21.93 -38.05 5.12
C ILE A 132 20.48 -37.75 4.72
N ALA A 133 20.20 -36.56 4.19
CA ALA A 133 18.86 -36.15 3.76
C ALA A 133 18.26 -37.16 2.77
N LYS A 134 19.07 -37.63 1.81
CA LYS A 134 18.67 -38.66 0.86
C LYS A 134 18.41 -40.02 1.54
N GLN A 135 19.29 -40.46 2.45
CA GLN A 135 19.13 -41.74 3.16
C GLN A 135 17.86 -41.80 4.02
N ILE A 136 17.49 -40.68 4.65
CA ILE A 136 16.30 -40.61 5.52
C ILE A 136 15.01 -40.30 4.74
N GLY A 137 15.06 -40.30 3.41
CA GLY A 137 13.89 -40.19 2.53
C GLY A 137 13.40 -38.76 2.29
N CYS A 138 14.25 -37.74 2.45
CA CYS A 138 13.89 -36.39 2.04
C CYS A 138 13.88 -36.29 0.50
N TYR A 139 12.81 -35.71 -0.06
CA TYR A 139 12.71 -35.53 -1.51
C TYR A 139 13.54 -34.34 -2.02
N LYS A 140 13.97 -33.46 -1.11
CA LYS A 140 14.96 -32.40 -1.35
C LYS A 140 15.64 -32.00 -0.03
N ALA A 141 16.86 -31.50 -0.14
CA ALA A 141 17.52 -30.70 0.88
C ALA A 141 17.49 -29.22 0.46
N ILE A 142 17.33 -28.32 1.42
CA ILE A 142 17.39 -26.87 1.23
C ILE A 142 18.27 -26.25 2.30
N LEU A 143 18.83 -25.09 1.99
CA LEU A 143 19.61 -24.25 2.89
C LEU A 143 19.40 -22.81 2.46
N ASP A 144 19.51 -21.92 3.43
CA ASP A 144 19.51 -20.50 3.19
C ASP A 144 20.94 -19.94 3.32
N CYS A 145 21.27 -19.00 2.44
CA CYS A 145 22.60 -18.39 2.44
C CYS A 145 22.55 -16.98 1.88
N SER A 146 23.43 -16.13 2.41
CA SER A 146 23.73 -14.81 1.84
C SER A 146 24.33 -14.93 0.43
N ASP A 147 24.09 -13.93 -0.42
CA ASP A 147 24.58 -13.87 -1.80
C ASP A 147 26.08 -14.17 -1.95
N HIS A 148 26.93 -13.68 -1.03
CA HIS A 148 28.38 -13.90 -1.09
C HIS A 148 28.78 -15.39 -0.96
N ASN A 149 27.91 -16.23 -0.39
CA ASN A 149 28.13 -17.66 -0.21
C ASN A 149 27.45 -18.52 -1.29
N GLU A 150 26.61 -17.94 -2.17
CA GLU A 150 25.90 -18.69 -3.21
C GLU A 150 26.87 -19.51 -4.07
N GLY A 151 27.99 -18.89 -4.50
CA GLY A 151 29.01 -19.56 -5.30
C GLY A 151 29.68 -20.75 -4.60
N PHE A 152 29.67 -20.80 -3.26
CA PHE A 152 30.13 -21.98 -2.51
C PHE A 152 29.09 -23.10 -2.56
N TYR A 153 27.82 -22.80 -2.31
CA TYR A 153 26.74 -23.79 -2.31
C TYR A 153 26.43 -24.34 -3.70
N VAL A 154 26.58 -23.54 -4.76
CA VAL A 154 26.51 -24.01 -6.15
C VAL A 154 27.58 -25.08 -6.43
N LYS A 155 28.79 -24.92 -5.89
CA LYS A 155 29.86 -25.93 -6.01
C LYS A 155 29.55 -27.20 -5.21
N CYS A 156 28.67 -27.12 -4.22
CA CYS A 156 28.19 -28.27 -3.45
C CYS A 156 27.02 -29.01 -4.14
N GLY A 157 26.55 -28.53 -5.30
CA GLY A 157 25.44 -29.14 -6.05
C GLY A 157 24.06 -28.50 -5.81
N PHE A 158 23.99 -27.42 -5.04
CA PHE A 158 22.74 -26.68 -4.80
C PHE A 158 22.49 -25.63 -5.90
N ARG A 159 21.25 -25.16 -5.99
CA ARG A 159 20.86 -24.07 -6.89
C ARG A 159 19.88 -23.14 -6.21
N ARG A 160 19.81 -21.90 -6.65
CA ARG A 160 18.82 -20.92 -6.19
C ARG A 160 17.40 -21.45 -6.41
N ALA A 161 16.58 -21.48 -5.36
CA ALA A 161 15.24 -22.07 -5.39
C ALA A 161 14.14 -21.22 -4.71
N GLY A 162 14.51 -20.11 -4.06
CA GLY A 162 13.60 -19.22 -3.33
C GLY A 162 14.36 -18.08 -2.66
N LEU A 163 13.67 -17.25 -1.88
CA LEU A 163 14.24 -16.24 -0.98
C LEU A 163 13.96 -16.66 0.47
N GLU A 164 14.96 -16.55 1.34
CA GLU A 164 14.79 -16.65 2.79
C GLU A 164 14.14 -15.35 3.30
N MET A 165 13.16 -15.48 4.20
CA MET A 165 12.50 -14.34 4.83
C MET A 165 12.49 -14.55 6.35
N ALA A 166 13.02 -13.61 7.12
CA ALA A 166 13.05 -13.68 8.58
C ALA A 166 12.13 -12.62 9.21
N HIS A 167 11.34 -13.01 10.21
CA HIS A 167 10.59 -12.10 11.09
C HIS A 167 11.09 -12.27 12.52
N TYR A 168 11.81 -11.28 13.02
CA TYR A 168 12.37 -11.31 14.37
C TYR A 168 11.30 -10.88 15.38
N HIS A 169 10.84 -11.82 16.21
CA HIS A 169 9.98 -11.51 17.35
C HIS A 169 10.83 -10.91 18.47
N GLU A 170 10.36 -9.82 19.10
CA GLU A 170 11.05 -9.18 20.23
C GLU A 170 11.24 -10.18 21.38
N GLY A 171 12.44 -10.76 21.48
CA GLY A 171 12.92 -11.49 22.65
C GLY A 171 13.78 -10.58 23.53
N PRO A 172 13.95 -10.91 24.82
CA PRO A 172 14.80 -10.13 25.72
C PRO A 172 16.21 -10.05 25.15
N LYS A 173 16.64 -8.84 24.78
CA LYS A 173 18.03 -8.55 24.40
C LYS A 173 18.92 -8.97 25.57
N ILE A 174 19.72 -10.01 25.40
CA ILE A 174 20.81 -10.34 26.33
C ILE A 174 21.83 -9.21 26.18
N GLY A 175 21.80 -8.27 27.12
CA GLY A 175 22.71 -7.14 27.16
C GLY A 175 24.12 -7.63 27.43
N VAL A 176 25.06 -7.31 26.54
CA VAL A 176 26.48 -7.30 26.87
C VAL A 176 26.95 -5.87 26.72
N GLY A 177 27.26 -5.27 27.86
CA GLY A 177 27.81 -3.92 27.97
C GLY A 177 29.17 -3.85 27.29
N GLY A 178 29.34 -2.79 26.51
CA GLY A 178 30.59 -2.43 25.86
C GLY A 178 30.47 -1.01 25.32
N SER A 179 30.69 -0.03 26.18
CA SER A 179 30.88 1.36 25.80
C SER A 179 32.09 1.48 24.86
N PHE A 180 31.87 1.93 23.63
CA PHE A 180 32.92 2.51 22.80
C PHE A 180 32.57 3.95 22.44
N PRO A 181 33.54 4.87 22.46
CA PRO A 181 33.29 6.28 22.24
C PRO A 181 33.00 6.52 20.76
N LEU A 182 31.91 7.22 20.48
CA LEU A 182 31.62 7.77 19.15
C LEU A 182 32.66 8.86 18.86
N ALA A 183 33.71 8.52 18.12
CA ALA A 183 34.42 9.49 17.31
C ALA A 183 33.64 9.69 15.99
N PRO A 184 33.48 10.93 15.51
CA PRO A 184 32.68 11.20 14.32
C PRO A 184 33.47 10.74 13.10
N ASN A 185 33.05 9.63 12.50
CA ASN A 185 33.49 9.29 11.15
C ASN A 185 32.47 9.86 10.17
N THR A 186 32.88 10.93 9.52
CA THR A 186 32.20 11.53 8.37
C THR A 186 32.18 10.55 7.20
N GLN A 187 31.00 10.37 6.62
CA GLN A 187 30.69 9.80 5.29
C GLN A 187 31.01 8.31 5.06
N GLU A 188 29.97 7.48 5.18
CA GLU A 188 29.39 6.75 4.04
C GLU A 188 27.98 6.25 4.43
N SER A 189 26.94 6.93 3.92
CA SER A 189 25.55 6.48 4.00
C SER A 189 25.37 5.32 3.02
N GLN A 190 25.31 4.08 3.51
CA GLN A 190 24.78 2.98 2.73
C GLN A 190 23.32 2.76 3.14
N ASP A 191 22.46 3.07 2.16
CA ASP A 191 21.01 3.12 2.17
C ASP A 191 20.33 2.02 3.00
N GLN A 192 19.68 2.41 4.09
CA GLN A 192 18.53 1.68 4.60
C GLN A 192 17.37 1.91 3.60
N THR A 193 17.38 1.18 2.49
CA THR A 193 16.26 1.26 1.53
C THR A 193 15.01 0.72 2.22
N ARG A 194 13.99 1.56 2.33
CA ARG A 194 12.73 1.18 2.98
C ARG A 194 12.09 0.06 2.16
N HIS A 195 11.63 -0.98 2.85
CA HIS A 195 10.87 -2.05 2.21
C HIS A 195 9.39 -1.67 2.15
N TRP A 196 8.91 -1.31 0.96
CA TRP A 196 7.49 -1.10 0.68
C TRP A 196 6.73 -2.43 0.65
N ILE A 197 5.53 -2.48 1.19
CA ILE A 197 4.64 -3.66 1.26
C ILE A 197 4.27 -4.16 -0.14
N MET A 198 4.18 -3.26 -1.13
CA MET A 198 3.98 -3.65 -2.52
C MET A 198 5.16 -4.45 -3.11
N GLY A 199 6.30 -4.46 -2.41
CA GLY A 199 7.53 -5.12 -2.83
C GLY A 199 8.38 -4.23 -3.74
N LYS A 200 9.69 -4.47 -3.74
CA LYS A 200 10.66 -3.71 -4.53
C LYS A 200 10.34 -3.73 -6.02
N GLU A 201 9.96 -4.89 -6.56
CA GLU A 201 9.66 -5.03 -7.99
C GLU A 201 8.48 -4.14 -8.41
N GLU A 202 7.35 -4.19 -7.70
CA GLU A 202 6.20 -3.34 -8.04
C GLU A 202 6.46 -1.85 -7.74
N PHE A 203 7.26 -1.52 -6.72
CA PHE A 203 7.66 -0.15 -6.42
C PHE A 203 8.63 0.46 -7.44
N GLU A 204 9.53 -0.33 -8.03
CA GLU A 204 10.47 0.18 -9.05
C GLU A 204 9.89 0.14 -10.47
N LYS A 205 8.76 -0.54 -10.65
CA LYS A 205 8.17 -0.81 -11.96
C LYS A 205 7.43 0.40 -12.51
N ARG A 206 7.76 0.75 -13.74
CA ARG A 206 6.97 1.66 -14.56
C ARG A 206 5.90 0.90 -15.31
N MET A 207 4.63 1.24 -15.08
CA MET A 207 3.50 0.57 -15.71
C MET A 207 3.41 0.88 -17.22
N PRO A 208 2.98 -0.09 -18.06
CA PRO A 208 3.03 0.06 -19.52
C PRO A 208 2.19 1.21 -20.09
N HIS A 209 1.12 1.63 -19.43
CA HIS A 209 0.22 2.68 -19.92
C HIS A 209 0.89 4.04 -20.07
N HIS A 210 2.02 4.25 -19.39
CA HIS A 210 2.81 5.47 -19.49
C HIS A 210 3.60 5.59 -20.79
N ASN A 211 3.46 4.65 -21.73
CA ASN A 211 4.10 4.68 -23.05
C ASN A 211 3.23 5.39 -24.12
N GLY A 212 2.37 6.32 -23.72
CA GLY A 212 1.54 7.12 -24.60
C GLY A 212 0.06 6.74 -24.59
N ILE A 213 -0.76 7.52 -25.29
CA ILE A 213 -2.23 7.43 -25.24
C ILE A 213 -2.76 6.10 -25.76
N GLU A 214 -2.06 5.47 -26.71
CA GLU A 214 -2.38 4.13 -27.21
C GLU A 214 -2.18 3.08 -26.12
N ALA A 215 -1.03 3.10 -25.44
CA ALA A 215 -0.75 2.18 -24.35
C ALA A 215 -1.74 2.38 -23.21
N LEU A 216 -2.06 3.62 -22.84
CA LEU A 216 -3.07 3.95 -21.84
C LEU A 216 -4.45 3.40 -22.20
N TRP A 217 -4.90 3.66 -23.42
CA TRP A 217 -6.18 3.14 -23.91
C TRP A 217 -6.21 1.61 -23.87
N VAL A 218 -5.25 0.96 -24.50
CA VAL A 218 -5.25 -0.50 -24.67
C VAL A 218 -5.12 -1.25 -23.35
N THR A 219 -4.23 -0.80 -22.47
CA THR A 219 -3.84 -1.55 -21.26
C THR A 219 -4.63 -1.17 -20.01
N ARG A 220 -5.16 0.06 -19.91
CA ARG A 220 -5.81 0.53 -18.67
C ARG A 220 -7.21 1.06 -18.87
N TRP A 221 -7.51 1.78 -19.95
CA TRP A 221 -8.78 2.52 -20.04
C TRP A 221 -9.87 1.84 -20.87
N ARG A 222 -9.54 1.06 -21.90
CA ARG A 222 -10.52 0.40 -22.77
C ARG A 222 -11.47 -0.52 -22.01
N LEU A 223 -10.95 -1.35 -21.10
CA LEU A 223 -11.76 -2.30 -20.33
C LEU A 223 -12.64 -1.60 -19.26
N PRO A 224 -12.13 -0.65 -18.45
CA PRO A 224 -12.99 0.17 -17.59
C PRO A 224 -14.06 0.94 -18.36
N CYS A 225 -13.71 1.50 -19.52
CA CYS A 225 -14.64 2.20 -20.40
C CYS A 225 -15.77 1.26 -20.87
N SER A 226 -15.45 0.04 -21.29
CA SER A 226 -16.47 -0.95 -21.70
C SER A 226 -17.36 -1.43 -20.55
N LYS A 227 -16.96 -1.18 -19.30
CA LYS A 227 -17.73 -1.57 -18.10
C LYS A 227 -18.39 -0.39 -17.41
N SER A 228 -18.22 0.84 -17.91
CA SER A 228 -18.71 2.07 -17.26
C SER A 228 -18.27 2.20 -15.78
N VAL A 229 -17.00 1.85 -15.51
CA VAL A 229 -16.38 2.00 -14.18
C VAL A 229 -15.27 3.04 -14.25
N TYR A 230 -14.77 3.49 -13.09
CA TYR A 230 -13.78 4.56 -12.98
C TYR A 230 -12.68 4.49 -14.07
N PRO A 231 -12.38 5.61 -14.75
CA PRO A 231 -13.00 6.95 -14.62
C PRO A 231 -14.29 7.14 -15.45
N PHE A 232 -14.84 6.10 -16.08
CA PHE A 232 -15.92 6.15 -17.08
C PHE A 232 -17.33 5.94 -16.54
N HIS A 233 -17.57 6.10 -15.23
CA HIS A 233 -18.93 6.02 -14.67
C HIS A 233 -19.90 6.94 -15.43
N ASP A 234 -21.10 6.44 -15.67
CA ASP A 234 -22.17 7.08 -16.46
C ASP A 234 -21.89 7.19 -17.97
N GLY A 235 -20.69 6.79 -18.43
CA GLY A 235 -20.30 6.83 -19.84
C GLY A 235 -20.63 5.54 -20.60
N ALA A 236 -20.61 5.64 -21.93
CA ALA A 236 -20.78 4.51 -22.84
C ALA A 236 -19.56 4.38 -23.79
N TYR A 237 -19.16 3.14 -24.11
CA TYR A 237 -17.93 2.85 -24.84
C TYR A 237 -17.86 3.57 -26.20
N GLU A 238 -18.98 3.62 -26.92
CA GLU A 238 -19.09 4.23 -28.24
C GLU A 238 -18.85 5.75 -28.24
N ASP A 239 -18.97 6.42 -27.09
CA ASP A 239 -18.66 7.84 -26.96
C ASP A 239 -17.14 8.09 -26.92
N PHE A 240 -16.36 7.12 -26.42
CA PHE A 240 -14.93 7.29 -26.18
C PHE A 240 -14.06 6.68 -27.28
N GLU A 241 -14.44 5.52 -27.82
CA GLU A 241 -13.59 4.80 -28.78
C GLU A 241 -13.18 5.66 -30.00
N PRO A 242 -14.08 6.45 -30.63
CA PRO A 242 -13.70 7.32 -31.74
C PRO A 242 -12.73 8.43 -31.32
N ILE A 243 -12.86 8.95 -30.10
CA ILE A 243 -11.98 9.99 -29.55
C ILE A 243 -10.57 9.42 -29.38
N PHE A 244 -10.46 8.24 -28.74
CA PHE A 244 -9.15 7.60 -28.53
C PHE A 244 -8.51 7.18 -29.86
N LYS A 245 -9.27 6.66 -30.84
CA LYS A 245 -8.75 6.40 -32.19
C LYS A 245 -8.14 7.66 -32.82
N ARG A 246 -8.78 8.82 -32.65
CA ARG A 246 -8.25 10.11 -33.14
C ARG A 246 -7.00 10.56 -32.40
N LEU A 247 -6.99 10.46 -31.06
CA LEU A 247 -5.83 10.81 -30.24
C LEU A 247 -4.61 9.93 -30.59
N ILE A 248 -4.84 8.63 -30.77
CA ILE A 248 -3.81 7.65 -31.16
C ILE A 248 -3.26 7.98 -32.56
N HIS A 249 -4.14 8.16 -33.55
CA HIS A 249 -3.72 8.50 -34.91
C HIS A 249 -2.97 9.85 -34.98
N GLY A 250 -3.38 10.82 -34.16
CA GLY A 250 -2.73 12.13 -34.05
C GLY A 250 -1.53 12.17 -33.11
N ASN A 251 -1.10 11.03 -32.54
CA ASN A 251 -0.01 10.93 -31.56
C ASN A 251 -0.12 11.95 -30.40
N THR A 252 -1.34 12.23 -29.94
CA THR A 252 -1.62 13.21 -28.88
C THR A 252 -1.44 12.56 -27.51
N ASN A 253 -0.19 12.53 -27.04
CA ASN A 253 0.19 11.87 -25.78
C ASN A 253 0.21 12.81 -24.57
N ASP A 254 0.36 14.11 -24.79
CA ASP A 254 0.39 15.10 -23.70
C ASP A 254 -1.03 15.46 -23.25
N PRO A 255 -1.46 15.06 -22.04
CA PRO A 255 -2.80 15.37 -21.54
C PRO A 255 -2.98 16.86 -21.21
N PHE A 256 -1.90 17.64 -21.07
CA PHE A 256 -1.94 19.08 -20.85
C PHE A 256 -2.07 19.88 -22.15
N SER A 257 -1.91 19.22 -23.30
CA SER A 257 -2.07 19.88 -24.59
C SER A 257 -3.52 20.30 -24.84
N PRO A 258 -3.77 21.48 -25.42
CA PRO A 258 -5.12 21.86 -25.84
C PRO A 258 -5.74 20.85 -26.82
N SER A 259 -4.90 20.17 -27.64
CA SER A 259 -5.32 19.12 -28.56
C SER A 259 -5.97 17.92 -27.87
N TYR A 260 -5.48 17.54 -26.68
CA TYR A 260 -6.07 16.46 -25.90
C TYR A 260 -7.51 16.83 -25.52
N THR A 261 -7.68 17.94 -24.80
CA THR A 261 -8.98 18.46 -24.34
C THR A 261 -9.95 18.67 -25.52
N ALA A 262 -9.47 19.25 -26.62
CA ALA A 262 -10.28 19.53 -27.81
C ALA A 262 -10.85 18.28 -28.48
N ALA A 263 -10.20 17.13 -28.36
CA ALA A 263 -10.66 15.89 -29.00
C ALA A 263 -12.01 15.41 -28.44
N PHE A 264 -12.31 15.72 -27.18
CA PHE A 264 -13.52 15.28 -26.47
C PHE A 264 -14.71 16.21 -26.64
N VAL A 265 -14.46 17.52 -26.84
CA VAL A 265 -15.50 18.56 -26.87
C VAL A 265 -16.64 18.28 -27.85
N PRO A 266 -16.39 17.86 -29.11
CA PRO A 266 -17.47 17.62 -30.07
C PRO A 266 -18.45 16.52 -29.64
N VAL A 267 -17.94 15.45 -29.02
CA VAL A 267 -18.78 14.34 -28.57
C VAL A 267 -19.63 14.76 -27.38
N ALA A 268 -19.04 15.44 -26.39
CA ALA A 268 -19.78 15.93 -25.23
C ALA A 268 -20.91 16.91 -25.63
N GLN A 269 -20.61 17.85 -26.55
CA GLN A 269 -21.60 18.79 -27.08
C GLN A 269 -22.70 18.10 -27.89
N SER A 270 -22.36 17.05 -28.65
CA SER A 270 -23.35 16.27 -29.40
C SER A 270 -24.31 15.55 -28.46
N LEU A 271 -23.78 14.88 -27.43
CA LEU A 271 -24.58 14.20 -26.41
C LEU A 271 -25.48 15.17 -25.65
N GLU A 272 -24.97 16.35 -25.31
CA GLU A 272 -25.77 17.40 -24.68
C GLU A 272 -26.95 17.83 -25.57
N LYS A 273 -26.69 18.12 -26.85
CA LYS A 273 -27.75 18.50 -27.82
C LYS A 273 -28.79 17.41 -28.01
N GLN A 274 -28.35 16.15 -28.01
CA GLN A 274 -29.27 15.01 -28.05
C GLN A 274 -30.13 14.95 -26.78
N GLY A 275 -29.53 15.19 -25.61
CA GLY A 275 -30.27 15.30 -24.35
C GLY A 275 -31.32 16.41 -24.38
N ASP A 276 -30.98 17.57 -24.94
CA ASP A 276 -31.93 18.68 -25.13
C ASP A 276 -33.09 18.31 -26.03
N ALA A 277 -32.82 17.66 -27.16
CA ALA A 277 -33.86 17.19 -28.07
C ALA A 277 -34.78 16.14 -27.44
N GLU A 278 -34.26 15.27 -26.56
CA GLU A 278 -35.09 14.31 -25.82
C GLU A 278 -35.92 14.98 -24.73
N LEU A 279 -35.37 16.01 -24.07
CA LEU A 279 -36.11 16.80 -23.10
C LEU A 279 -37.27 17.57 -23.74
N GLU A 280 -37.05 18.16 -24.92
CA GLU A 280 -38.11 18.83 -25.71
C GLU A 280 -39.25 17.88 -26.11
N LYS A 281 -38.96 16.59 -26.30
CA LYS A 281 -39.96 15.53 -26.55
C LYS A 281 -40.66 15.05 -25.27
N GLY A 282 -40.24 15.50 -24.09
CA GLY A 282 -40.75 15.04 -22.79
C GLY A 282 -40.09 13.76 -22.26
N ASN A 283 -39.03 13.26 -22.91
CA ASN A 283 -38.34 12.02 -22.53
C ASN A 283 -37.27 12.27 -21.46
N GLN A 284 -37.70 12.69 -20.26
CA GLN A 284 -36.80 13.13 -19.17
C GLN A 284 -35.73 12.10 -18.79
N PHE A 285 -36.08 10.81 -18.70
CA PHE A 285 -35.12 9.75 -18.37
C PHE A 285 -34.00 9.66 -19.43
N GLN A 286 -34.37 9.67 -20.71
CA GLN A 286 -33.41 9.58 -21.80
C GLN A 286 -32.53 10.84 -21.90
N ALA A 287 -33.13 12.01 -21.68
CA ALA A 287 -32.40 13.28 -21.62
C ALA A 287 -31.34 13.25 -20.50
N SER A 288 -31.74 12.83 -19.30
CA SER A 288 -30.83 12.70 -18.15
C SER A 288 -29.68 11.73 -18.43
N ALA A 289 -29.96 10.56 -19.02
CA ALA A 289 -28.93 9.59 -19.40
C ALA A 289 -27.91 10.16 -20.41
N LEU A 290 -28.37 10.92 -21.40
CA LEU A 290 -27.49 11.57 -22.39
C LEU A 290 -26.63 12.68 -21.78
N TYR A 291 -27.20 13.49 -20.87
CA TYR A 291 -26.44 14.50 -20.13
C TYR A 291 -25.37 13.87 -19.23
N LEU A 292 -25.67 12.75 -18.58
CA LEU A 292 -24.69 12.02 -17.77
C LEU A 292 -23.55 11.44 -18.63
N ARG A 293 -23.85 10.89 -19.82
CA ARG A 293 -22.81 10.49 -20.80
C ARG A 293 -21.94 11.67 -21.22
N ALA A 294 -22.54 12.84 -21.52
CA ALA A 294 -21.80 14.05 -21.84
C ALA A 294 -20.88 14.47 -20.67
N CYS A 295 -21.35 14.35 -19.43
CA CYS A 295 -20.55 14.62 -18.24
C CYS A 295 -19.36 13.65 -18.11
N ALA A 296 -19.55 12.37 -18.40
CA ALA A 296 -18.46 11.39 -18.40
C ALA A 296 -17.40 11.74 -19.46
N VAL A 297 -17.81 12.20 -20.65
CA VAL A 297 -16.87 12.67 -21.69
C VAL A 297 -16.12 13.93 -21.23
N HIS A 298 -16.81 14.91 -20.65
CA HIS A 298 -16.16 16.10 -20.09
C HIS A 298 -15.15 15.75 -18.98
N ARG A 299 -15.46 14.77 -18.12
CA ARG A 299 -14.56 14.31 -17.07
C ARG A 299 -13.22 13.83 -17.64
N ILE A 300 -13.24 12.98 -18.67
CA ILE A 300 -12.01 12.50 -19.30
C ILE A 300 -11.25 13.64 -19.99
N ALA A 301 -11.98 14.56 -20.62
CA ALA A 301 -11.39 15.72 -21.31
C ALA A 301 -10.56 16.64 -20.39
N ARG A 302 -10.85 16.68 -19.09
CA ARG A 302 -10.15 17.54 -18.11
C ARG A 302 -9.09 16.81 -17.28
N PHE A 303 -8.79 15.53 -17.56
CA PHE A 303 -7.64 14.87 -16.94
C PHE A 303 -6.34 15.62 -17.25
N PRO A 304 -5.31 15.56 -16.39
CA PRO A 304 -5.29 14.81 -15.13
C PRO A 304 -5.94 15.56 -13.97
N TYR A 305 -5.91 16.89 -13.97
CA TYR A 305 -6.24 17.67 -12.77
C TYR A 305 -6.58 19.12 -13.14
N ILE A 306 -7.52 19.71 -12.40
CA ILE A 306 -7.86 21.12 -12.49
C ILE A 306 -7.93 21.78 -11.12
N THR A 307 -7.63 23.07 -11.10
CA THR A 307 -7.91 23.95 -9.97
C THR A 307 -8.17 25.37 -10.46
N LYS A 308 -9.16 26.05 -9.86
CA LYS A 308 -9.39 27.49 -10.03
C LYS A 308 -8.68 28.33 -8.98
N PHE A 309 -8.34 27.74 -7.84
CA PHE A 309 -7.83 28.45 -6.67
C PHE A 309 -6.66 27.68 -6.00
N PRO A 310 -5.56 28.35 -5.63
CA PRO A 310 -5.32 29.80 -5.67
C PRO A 310 -5.03 30.38 -7.06
N VAL A 311 -4.70 29.53 -8.04
CA VAL A 311 -4.38 29.95 -9.41
C VAL A 311 -5.04 28.97 -10.38
N GLU A 312 -5.67 29.50 -11.44
CA GLU A 312 -6.19 28.68 -12.54
C GLU A 312 -5.05 27.96 -13.26
N ASN A 313 -5.09 26.63 -13.26
CA ASN A 313 -4.01 25.83 -13.85
C ASN A 313 -4.13 25.63 -15.37
N ASP A 314 -5.36 25.52 -15.88
CA ASP A 314 -5.63 25.31 -17.30
C ASP A 314 -7.00 25.91 -17.67
N LYS A 315 -6.98 27.04 -18.39
CA LYS A 315 -8.20 27.74 -18.78
C LYS A 315 -9.14 26.91 -19.65
N PHE A 316 -8.60 26.07 -20.54
CA PHE A 316 -9.45 25.30 -21.45
C PHE A 316 -10.13 24.15 -20.71
N LYS A 317 -9.41 23.46 -19.83
CA LYS A 317 -10.01 22.43 -18.96
C LYS A 317 -11.02 23.03 -17.98
N LEU A 318 -10.80 24.26 -17.51
CA LEU A 318 -11.77 24.97 -16.68
C LEU A 318 -13.05 25.36 -17.43
N GLN A 319 -12.97 25.68 -18.73
CA GLN A 319 -14.16 25.83 -19.57
C GLN A 319 -14.93 24.51 -19.72
N VAL A 320 -14.21 23.39 -19.92
CA VAL A 320 -14.81 22.05 -19.94
C VAL A 320 -15.45 21.71 -18.60
N TRP A 321 -14.84 22.10 -17.48
CA TRP A 321 -15.38 21.93 -16.14
C TRP A 321 -16.68 22.71 -15.92
N ASP A 322 -16.72 23.98 -16.32
CA ASP A 322 -17.95 24.78 -16.22
C ASP A 322 -19.06 24.22 -17.11
N ALA A 323 -18.72 23.69 -18.30
CA ALA A 323 -19.66 22.94 -19.13
C ALA A 323 -20.15 21.67 -18.44
N GLN A 324 -19.27 20.88 -17.82
CA GLN A 324 -19.64 19.65 -17.10
C GLN A 324 -20.63 19.96 -15.97
N LYS A 325 -20.35 20.94 -15.11
CA LYS A 325 -21.25 21.32 -14.01
C LYS A 325 -22.64 21.70 -14.53
N ARG A 326 -22.69 22.55 -15.56
CA ARG A 326 -23.95 22.99 -16.18
C ARG A 326 -24.76 21.83 -16.74
N VAL A 327 -24.11 20.91 -17.47
CA VAL A 327 -24.78 19.72 -18.03
C VAL A 327 -25.24 18.76 -16.94
N TYR A 328 -24.44 18.59 -15.89
CA TYR A 328 -24.81 17.75 -14.75
C TYR A 328 -26.03 18.29 -14.01
N LEU A 329 -26.13 19.61 -13.82
CA LEU A 329 -27.30 20.24 -13.21
C LEU A 329 -28.56 20.09 -14.08
N LYS A 330 -28.44 20.07 -15.42
CA LYS A 330 -29.56 19.71 -16.31
C LYS A 330 -30.04 18.28 -16.06
N ALA A 331 -29.12 17.32 -15.91
CA ALA A 331 -29.46 15.95 -15.58
C ALA A 331 -30.12 15.85 -14.19
N GLY A 332 -29.48 16.46 -13.20
CA GLY A 332 -29.86 16.43 -11.79
C GLY A 332 -31.20 17.09 -11.50
N ALA A 333 -31.60 18.09 -12.27
CA ALA A 333 -32.90 18.75 -12.13
C ALA A 333 -34.09 17.86 -12.55
N LEU A 334 -33.84 16.77 -13.29
CA LEU A 334 -34.86 15.83 -13.78
C LEU A 334 -35.09 14.65 -12.83
N TRP A 335 -34.32 14.53 -11.74
CA TRP A 335 -34.42 13.43 -10.80
C TRP A 335 -35.50 13.68 -9.74
N GLU A 336 -36.02 12.62 -9.14
CA GLU A 336 -36.98 12.71 -8.03
C GLU A 336 -36.39 13.47 -6.83
N GLU A 337 -35.11 13.25 -6.56
CA GLU A 337 -34.33 13.93 -5.51
C GLU A 337 -33.26 14.79 -6.20
N PRO A 338 -33.61 16.02 -6.61
CA PRO A 338 -32.78 16.80 -7.52
C PRO A 338 -31.47 17.23 -6.87
N VAL A 339 -30.43 17.39 -7.70
CA VAL A 339 -29.17 18.02 -7.30
C VAL A 339 -29.39 19.51 -7.09
N GLN A 340 -29.02 20.02 -5.93
CA GLN A 340 -29.00 21.45 -5.63
C GLN A 340 -27.55 21.92 -5.50
N GLU A 341 -27.16 22.90 -6.30
CA GLU A 341 -25.91 23.63 -6.05
C GLU A 341 -26.15 24.68 -4.97
N VAL A 342 -25.32 24.65 -3.93
CA VAL A 342 -25.36 25.62 -2.83
C VAL A 342 -23.99 26.25 -2.69
N PHE A 343 -23.96 27.56 -2.50
CA PHE A 343 -22.75 28.32 -2.21
C PHE A 343 -22.75 28.69 -0.73
N VAL A 344 -22.11 27.86 0.09
CA VAL A 344 -22.03 28.06 1.53
C VAL A 344 -21.07 29.20 1.84
N GLU A 345 -21.46 30.15 2.68
CA GLU A 345 -20.55 31.20 3.13
C GLU A 345 -19.38 30.61 3.92
N HIS A 346 -18.14 30.89 3.49
CA HIS A 346 -16.93 30.44 4.15
C HIS A 346 -16.61 31.35 5.35
N THR A 347 -17.44 31.31 6.39
CA THR A 347 -17.39 32.21 7.55
C THR A 347 -16.07 32.19 8.33
N HIS A 348 -15.34 31.08 8.28
CA HIS A 348 -14.02 30.94 8.90
C HIS A 348 -12.86 31.15 7.92
N GLY A 349 -13.12 31.49 6.66
CA GLY A 349 -12.06 31.74 5.67
C GLY A 349 -11.10 32.84 6.12
N LYS A 350 -9.80 32.64 5.88
CA LYS A 350 -8.74 33.60 6.23
C LYS A 350 -7.75 33.77 5.09
N GLY A 351 -7.04 34.90 5.09
CA GLY A 351 -5.96 35.15 4.14
C GLY A 351 -6.48 35.14 2.71
N ARG A 352 -6.06 34.14 1.94
CA ARG A 352 -6.44 34.01 0.52
C ARG A 352 -7.73 33.24 0.28
N ASP A 353 -8.26 32.55 1.30
CA ASP A 353 -9.46 31.72 1.15
C ASP A 353 -10.60 32.51 0.46
N TRP A 354 -11.27 31.91 -0.51
CA TRP A 354 -12.45 32.49 -1.12
C TRP A 354 -13.68 32.42 -0.19
N SER A 355 -14.62 33.34 -0.38
CA SER A 355 -15.74 33.54 0.55
C SER A 355 -16.88 32.52 0.42
N ALA A 356 -16.87 31.66 -0.59
CA ALA A 356 -17.96 30.72 -0.86
C ALA A 356 -17.46 29.30 -1.14
N ILE A 357 -18.08 28.32 -0.49
CA ILE A 357 -17.83 26.89 -0.63
C ILE A 357 -18.93 26.31 -1.52
N PRO A 358 -18.66 26.04 -2.80
CA PRO A 358 -19.66 25.46 -3.67
C PRO A 358 -19.80 23.96 -3.37
N ILE A 359 -21.03 23.51 -3.12
CA ILE A 359 -21.36 22.12 -2.78
C ILE A 359 -22.53 21.64 -3.62
N TYR A 360 -22.64 20.32 -3.79
CA TYR A 360 -23.87 19.69 -4.30
C TYR A 360 -24.59 18.98 -3.17
N VAL A 361 -25.89 19.24 -3.03
CA VAL A 361 -26.76 18.67 -2.01
C VAL A 361 -27.86 17.85 -2.68
N ARG A 362 -28.10 16.64 -2.18
CA ARG A 362 -29.32 15.86 -2.45
C ARG A 362 -29.88 15.36 -1.12
N VAL A 363 -31.19 15.40 -0.96
CA VAL A 363 -31.87 15.00 0.28
C VAL A 363 -32.97 14.00 -0.05
N PRO A 364 -33.12 12.93 0.75
CA PRO A 364 -34.19 11.96 0.55
C PRO A 364 -35.56 12.64 0.57
N LYS A 365 -36.45 12.20 -0.31
CA LYS A 365 -37.81 12.72 -0.38
C LYS A 365 -38.53 12.56 0.98
N ASP A 366 -39.35 13.55 1.34
CA ASP A 366 -40.22 13.55 2.52
C ASP A 366 -39.52 13.39 3.89
N LYS A 367 -38.18 13.55 3.96
CA LYS A 367 -37.41 13.44 5.21
C LYS A 367 -36.88 14.79 5.67
N LYS A 368 -37.41 15.28 6.81
CA LYS A 368 -36.81 16.41 7.54
C LYS A 368 -35.77 15.87 8.52
N GLY A 369 -34.60 16.50 8.57
CA GLY A 369 -33.50 16.02 9.42
C GLY A 369 -32.98 14.66 8.96
N ALA A 370 -32.54 14.55 7.71
CA ALA A 370 -31.97 13.30 7.22
C ALA A 370 -30.53 13.13 7.76
N PRO A 371 -30.13 11.92 8.21
CA PRO A 371 -28.71 11.59 8.36
C PRO A 371 -27.96 11.94 7.09
N VAL A 372 -26.70 12.34 7.17
CA VAL A 372 -26.01 12.95 6.04
C VAL A 372 -24.60 12.39 5.87
N VAL A 373 -24.21 12.18 4.61
CA VAL A 373 -22.83 11.86 4.23
C VAL A 373 -22.22 13.08 3.55
N VAL A 374 -21.16 13.62 4.15
CA VAL A 374 -20.26 14.59 3.51
C VAL A 374 -19.23 13.80 2.70
N LEU A 375 -19.36 13.87 1.38
CA LEU A 375 -18.48 13.21 0.43
C LEU A 375 -17.39 14.18 -0.03
N MET A 376 -16.17 13.96 0.44
CA MET A 376 -14.98 14.71 0.03
C MET A 376 -14.37 14.08 -1.21
N THR A 377 -14.25 14.87 -2.27
CA THR A 377 -13.82 14.36 -3.57
C THR A 377 -12.30 14.12 -3.65
N GLY A 378 -11.82 13.58 -4.78
CA GLY A 378 -10.42 13.21 -4.98
C GLY A 378 -9.62 14.24 -5.79
N LEU A 379 -8.49 13.78 -6.35
CA LEU A 379 -7.64 14.62 -7.22
C LEU A 379 -8.34 15.00 -8.53
N ASP A 380 -9.05 14.03 -9.15
CA ASP A 380 -9.60 14.15 -10.51
C ASP A 380 -11.09 13.79 -10.64
N GLY A 381 -11.71 13.26 -9.59
CA GLY A 381 -13.16 13.14 -9.47
C GLY A 381 -13.70 14.28 -8.62
N TYR A 382 -14.76 14.96 -9.08
CA TYR A 382 -15.37 16.12 -8.43
C TYR A 382 -16.88 15.96 -8.26
N ARG A 383 -17.59 17.04 -7.86
CA ARG A 383 -19.03 17.02 -7.54
C ARG A 383 -19.92 16.30 -8.59
N PRO A 384 -19.81 16.57 -9.91
CA PRO A 384 -20.59 15.89 -10.95
C PRO A 384 -20.30 14.39 -11.16
N ASP A 385 -19.32 13.81 -10.47
CA ASP A 385 -18.82 12.46 -10.78
C ASP A 385 -19.34 11.37 -9.85
N ASN A 386 -20.28 11.71 -8.97
CA ASN A 386 -20.68 10.88 -7.83
C ASN A 386 -22.16 10.45 -7.86
N THR A 387 -22.79 10.40 -9.05
CA THR A 387 -24.21 10.03 -9.23
C THR A 387 -24.58 8.74 -8.50
N VAL A 388 -23.93 7.63 -8.85
CA VAL A 388 -24.19 6.29 -8.28
C VAL A 388 -24.01 6.28 -6.77
N ARG A 389 -22.96 6.95 -6.27
CA ARG A 389 -22.66 6.97 -4.83
C ARG A 389 -23.71 7.79 -4.06
N CYS A 390 -24.13 8.93 -4.59
CA CYS A 390 -25.23 9.71 -4.02
C CYS A 390 -26.55 8.93 -4.01
N ASP A 391 -26.87 8.21 -5.09
CA ASP A 391 -28.07 7.36 -5.14
C ASP A 391 -28.05 6.26 -4.08
N GLU A 392 -26.89 5.66 -3.81
CA GLU A 392 -26.74 4.67 -2.74
C GLU A 392 -26.95 5.27 -1.34
N PHE A 393 -26.57 6.53 -1.11
CA PHE A 393 -26.89 7.22 0.15
C PHE A 393 -28.39 7.49 0.28
N LEU A 394 -29.02 7.98 -0.78
CA LEU A 394 -30.44 8.32 -0.80
C LEU A 394 -31.33 7.09 -0.59
N LYS A 395 -30.99 5.95 -1.21
CA LYS A 395 -31.66 4.65 -0.98
C LYS A 395 -31.63 4.19 0.49
N ARG A 396 -30.63 4.64 1.26
CA ARG A 396 -30.51 4.38 2.71
C ARG A 396 -31.20 5.44 3.56
N GLY A 397 -31.86 6.40 2.92
CA GLY A 397 -32.49 7.53 3.57
C GLY A 397 -31.48 8.52 4.14
N TRP A 398 -30.29 8.63 3.53
CA TRP A 398 -29.25 9.59 3.90
C TRP A 398 -29.13 10.69 2.85
N ALA A 399 -29.02 11.94 3.28
CA ALA A 399 -28.66 13.06 2.42
C ALA A 399 -27.19 12.97 2.00
N SER A 400 -26.88 13.58 0.86
CA SER A 400 -25.52 13.74 0.37
C SER A 400 -25.13 15.21 0.30
N VAL A 401 -23.92 15.51 0.77
CA VAL A 401 -23.24 16.81 0.60
C VAL A 401 -21.90 16.52 -0.05
N VAL A 402 -21.74 16.83 -1.34
CA VAL A 402 -20.50 16.59 -2.08
C VAL A 402 -19.71 17.88 -2.16
N VAL A 403 -18.44 17.82 -1.77
CA VAL A 403 -17.56 19.00 -1.65
C VAL A 403 -16.15 18.68 -2.13
N GLU A 404 -15.57 19.59 -2.91
CA GLU A 404 -14.17 19.48 -3.31
C GLU A 404 -13.19 19.80 -2.19
N ILE A 405 -11.99 19.25 -2.31
CA ILE A 405 -10.91 19.38 -1.35
C ILE A 405 -9.93 20.50 -1.73
N PRO A 406 -9.18 21.07 -0.77
CA PRO A 406 -8.25 22.16 -1.04
C PRO A 406 -7.32 21.89 -2.22
N GLY A 407 -7.23 22.90 -3.10
CA GLY A 407 -6.45 22.84 -4.32
C GLY A 407 -7.08 21.98 -5.41
N THR A 408 -8.39 21.71 -5.42
CA THR A 408 -9.04 21.00 -6.52
C THR A 408 -10.29 21.74 -7.00
N ALA A 409 -10.49 21.76 -8.32
CA ALA A 409 -11.63 22.38 -9.00
C ALA A 409 -12.01 23.76 -8.41
N ASP A 410 -13.19 23.89 -7.81
CA ASP A 410 -13.71 25.15 -7.27
C ASP A 410 -13.51 25.31 -5.74
N CYS A 411 -12.67 24.47 -5.11
CA CYS A 411 -12.49 24.54 -3.66
C CYS A 411 -11.88 25.89 -3.24
N PRO A 412 -12.50 26.61 -2.27
CA PRO A 412 -12.08 27.97 -1.92
C PRO A 412 -10.91 28.05 -0.94
N ALA A 413 -10.52 26.92 -0.32
CA ALA A 413 -9.52 26.90 0.73
C ALA A 413 -8.09 26.94 0.16
N ASP A 414 -7.22 27.76 0.77
CA ASP A 414 -5.85 27.95 0.30
C ASP A 414 -5.06 26.66 0.50
N SER A 415 -4.74 26.01 -0.62
CA SER A 415 -4.11 24.71 -0.61
C SER A 415 -2.65 24.73 -0.17
N ALA A 416 -2.03 25.91 -0.12
CA ALA A 416 -0.71 26.12 0.44
C ALA A 416 -0.74 26.27 1.98
N ASP A 417 -1.90 26.47 2.59
CA ASP A 417 -2.06 26.59 4.04
C ASP A 417 -2.55 25.25 4.63
N PRO A 418 -1.73 24.55 5.44
CA PRO A 418 -2.12 23.27 6.04
C PRO A 418 -3.34 23.34 6.97
N GLU A 419 -3.71 24.52 7.47
CA GLU A 419 -4.85 24.74 8.36
C GLU A 419 -6.13 25.18 7.64
N SER A 420 -6.05 25.57 6.37
CA SER A 420 -7.23 25.95 5.57
C SER A 420 -8.34 24.88 5.50
N PRO A 421 -8.05 23.56 5.47
CA PRO A 421 -9.11 22.57 5.41
C PRO A 421 -9.96 22.58 6.68
N ASP A 422 -9.37 22.84 7.86
CA ASP A 422 -10.14 22.85 9.09
C ASP A 422 -11.15 24.00 9.12
N ARG A 423 -10.77 25.18 8.62
CA ARG A 423 -11.66 26.34 8.48
C ARG A 423 -12.79 26.07 7.49
N LEU A 424 -12.45 25.40 6.38
CA LEU A 424 -13.40 24.99 5.34
C LEU A 424 -14.48 24.08 5.93
N TRP A 425 -14.07 23.06 6.67
CA TRP A 425 -14.98 22.09 7.29
C TRP A 425 -15.80 22.71 8.43
N THR A 426 -15.20 23.58 9.24
CA THR A 426 -15.94 24.32 10.29
C THR A 426 -17.08 25.14 9.66
N SER A 427 -16.79 25.90 8.60
CA SER A 427 -17.80 26.74 7.92
C SER A 427 -18.92 25.88 7.31
N LEU A 428 -18.56 24.76 6.68
CA LEU A 428 -19.52 23.82 6.09
C LEU A 428 -20.44 23.21 7.16
N LEU A 429 -19.88 22.67 8.25
CA LEU A 429 -20.65 22.02 9.31
C LEU A 429 -21.54 23.01 10.08
N GLU A 430 -21.08 24.24 10.30
CA GLU A 430 -21.91 25.30 10.89
C GLU A 430 -23.10 25.70 10.00
N TRP A 431 -22.88 25.76 8.68
CA TRP A 431 -23.98 25.98 7.73
C TRP A 431 -24.96 24.82 7.74
N MET A 432 -24.48 23.57 7.69
CA MET A 432 -25.34 22.37 7.75
C MET A 432 -26.21 22.37 9.02
N ALA A 433 -25.66 22.80 10.16
CA ALA A 433 -26.42 22.89 11.41
C ALA A 433 -27.54 23.93 11.40
N LYS A 434 -27.42 24.99 10.59
CA LYS A 434 -28.42 26.06 10.46
C LYS A 434 -29.43 25.81 9.35
N ASP A 435 -29.09 24.98 8.38
CA ASP A 435 -29.87 24.76 7.16
C ASP A 435 -31.19 24.00 7.39
N GLY A 436 -31.23 23.11 8.40
CA GLY A 436 -32.45 22.42 8.83
C GLY A 436 -32.84 21.18 8.03
N ARG A 437 -32.13 20.86 6.93
CA ARG A 437 -32.34 19.61 6.17
C ARG A 437 -31.68 18.38 6.81
N PHE A 438 -30.65 18.56 7.62
CA PHE A 438 -29.78 17.48 8.10
C PHE A 438 -29.99 17.13 9.58
N ASP A 439 -29.86 15.85 9.91
CA ASP A 439 -29.70 15.38 11.29
C ASP A 439 -28.22 15.50 11.69
N MET A 440 -27.90 16.58 12.41
CA MET A 440 -26.53 16.84 12.85
C MET A 440 -26.02 15.89 13.93
N LYS A 441 -26.87 15.03 14.52
CA LYS A 441 -26.39 13.91 15.35
C LYS A 441 -25.79 12.78 14.51
N ARG A 442 -26.06 12.76 13.20
CA ARG A 442 -25.67 11.68 12.27
C ARG A 442 -25.00 12.21 11.02
N VAL A 443 -23.83 12.82 11.21
CA VAL A 443 -22.95 13.27 10.13
C VAL A 443 -21.82 12.28 9.93
N MET A 444 -21.77 11.65 8.76
CA MET A 444 -20.67 10.79 8.31
C MET A 444 -19.83 11.52 7.27
N VAL A 445 -18.53 11.21 7.23
CA VAL A 445 -17.63 11.69 6.18
C VAL A 445 -17.12 10.50 5.35
N TRP A 446 -17.01 10.68 4.04
CA TRP A 446 -16.29 9.75 3.18
C TRP A 446 -15.34 10.54 2.27
N GLY A 447 -14.03 10.33 2.43
CA GLY A 447 -13.01 10.87 1.53
C GLY A 447 -12.55 9.84 0.50
N LEU A 448 -12.54 10.25 -0.77
CA LEU A 448 -12.12 9.42 -1.90
C LEU A 448 -10.71 9.81 -2.38
N SER A 449 -9.79 8.86 -2.47
CA SER A 449 -8.42 9.08 -2.98
C SER A 449 -7.72 10.19 -2.19
N SER A 450 -7.26 11.28 -2.83
CA SER A 450 -6.73 12.47 -2.16
C SER A 450 -7.69 13.09 -1.12
N GLY A 451 -8.99 12.84 -1.23
CA GLY A 451 -9.99 13.17 -0.20
C GLY A 451 -9.82 12.38 1.09
N GLY A 452 -9.23 11.19 1.02
CA GLY A 452 -8.88 10.33 2.14
C GLY A 452 -7.94 11.01 3.14
N TYR A 453 -6.98 11.82 2.67
CA TYR A 453 -6.15 12.67 3.54
C TYR A 453 -7.01 13.57 4.44
N TYR A 454 -8.00 14.24 3.84
CA TYR A 454 -8.89 15.17 4.56
C TYR A 454 -9.89 14.43 5.43
N ALA A 455 -10.31 13.22 5.04
CA ALA A 455 -11.15 12.34 5.85
C ALA A 455 -10.42 11.85 7.11
N ILE A 456 -9.12 11.55 7.03
CA ILE A 456 -8.29 11.31 8.22
C ILE A 456 -8.23 12.59 9.07
N ARG A 457 -7.89 13.74 8.47
CA ARG A 457 -7.74 14.99 9.20
C ARG A 457 -9.02 15.40 9.95
N ILE A 458 -10.17 15.44 9.27
CA ILE A 458 -11.45 15.85 9.88
C ILE A 458 -11.90 14.88 10.98
N ALA A 459 -11.55 13.60 10.87
CA ALA A 459 -11.80 12.63 11.95
C ALA A 459 -11.14 13.04 13.27
N HIS A 460 -10.01 13.76 13.22
CA HIS A 460 -9.29 14.24 14.38
C HIS A 460 -9.67 15.69 14.74
N THR A 461 -9.80 16.57 13.76
CA THR A 461 -10.02 18.00 14.00
C THR A 461 -11.47 18.37 14.32
N HIS A 462 -12.44 17.56 13.87
CA HIS A 462 -13.87 17.79 14.07
C HIS A 462 -14.55 16.56 14.68
N LYS A 463 -13.82 15.79 15.51
CA LYS A 463 -14.26 14.49 16.03
C LYS A 463 -15.62 14.49 16.75
N ASP A 464 -16.03 15.63 17.31
CA ASP A 464 -17.27 15.78 18.08
C ASP A 464 -18.46 16.21 17.22
N GLN A 465 -18.22 16.55 15.94
CA GLN A 465 -19.26 16.99 14.99
C GLN A 465 -19.59 15.91 13.96
N ILE A 466 -18.84 14.81 13.93
CA ILE A 466 -19.06 13.67 13.04
C ILE A 466 -19.04 12.36 13.81
N ILE A 467 -19.82 11.38 13.36
CA ILE A 467 -19.93 10.08 14.05
C ILE A 467 -19.01 9.02 13.46
N GLY A 468 -18.52 9.24 12.24
CA GLY A 468 -17.54 8.39 11.60
C GLY A 468 -16.99 9.01 10.31
N SER A 469 -15.82 8.55 9.92
CA SER A 469 -15.12 8.97 8.71
C SER A 469 -14.56 7.76 7.97
N VAL A 470 -14.73 7.72 6.65
CA VAL A 470 -14.13 6.70 5.78
C VAL A 470 -13.01 7.37 4.99
N ALA A 471 -11.78 6.91 5.20
CA ALA A 471 -10.62 7.33 4.41
C ALA A 471 -10.28 6.22 3.41
N GLN A 472 -10.67 6.39 2.14
CA GLN A 472 -10.50 5.39 1.10
C GLN A 472 -9.37 5.79 0.14
N GLY A 473 -8.32 4.97 0.05
CA GLY A 473 -7.13 5.26 -0.75
C GLY A 473 -6.40 6.49 -0.24
N ALA A 474 -6.14 6.56 1.06
CA ALA A 474 -5.62 7.75 1.72
C ALA A 474 -4.09 7.69 1.89
N GLY A 475 -3.39 8.74 1.43
CA GLY A 475 -2.02 9.05 1.82
C GLY A 475 -1.98 10.17 2.87
N CYS A 476 -1.09 10.09 3.87
CA CYS A 476 -1.10 11.03 5.00
C CYS A 476 0.26 11.40 5.59
N HIS A 477 1.29 10.61 5.33
CA HIS A 477 2.66 10.80 5.78
C HIS A 477 3.63 10.24 4.75
N TYR A 478 3.64 8.92 4.53
CA TYR A 478 4.62 8.28 3.66
C TYR A 478 4.41 8.59 2.17
N PHE A 479 3.17 8.90 1.79
CA PHE A 479 2.83 9.46 0.50
C PHE A 479 3.67 10.71 0.12
N PHE A 480 4.12 11.47 1.13
CA PHE A 480 4.94 12.66 0.92
C PHE A 480 6.45 12.39 0.95
N ASP A 481 6.90 11.15 1.21
CA ASP A 481 8.31 10.85 1.20
C ASP A 481 8.91 11.08 -0.18
N ARG A 482 10.13 11.62 -0.18
CA ARG A 482 10.88 11.84 -1.41
C ARG A 482 11.05 10.54 -2.21
N GLU A 483 11.38 9.44 -1.54
CA GLU A 483 11.57 8.13 -2.19
C GLU A 483 10.32 7.68 -2.94
N TRP A 484 9.14 7.81 -2.32
CA TRP A 484 7.86 7.48 -2.96
C TRP A 484 7.58 8.39 -4.16
N LEU A 485 7.73 9.70 -3.95
CA LEU A 485 7.48 10.71 -4.98
C LEU A 485 8.46 10.63 -6.16
N GLU A 486 9.63 10.02 -6.00
CA GLU A 486 10.57 9.76 -7.09
C GLU A 486 10.14 8.62 -8.02
N LYS A 487 9.20 7.76 -7.60
CA LYS A 487 8.73 6.60 -8.38
C LYS A 487 7.28 6.71 -8.85
N VAL A 488 6.44 7.39 -8.08
CA VAL A 488 4.97 7.37 -8.25
C VAL A 488 4.45 7.78 -9.64
N ASP A 489 5.18 8.62 -10.39
CA ASP A 489 4.81 9.00 -11.76
C ASP A 489 4.76 7.80 -12.71
N GLY A 490 5.52 6.74 -12.43
CA GLY A 490 5.49 5.50 -13.21
C GLY A 490 4.40 4.51 -12.80
N HIS A 491 3.63 4.77 -11.75
CA HIS A 491 2.72 3.79 -11.15
C HIS A 491 1.30 3.88 -11.75
N GLU A 492 0.27 3.75 -10.92
CA GLU A 492 -1.11 3.49 -11.35
C GLU A 492 -1.80 4.63 -12.07
N TYR A 493 -1.37 5.87 -11.82
CA TYR A 493 -2.05 7.06 -12.30
C TYR A 493 -1.97 7.10 -13.83
N PRO A 494 -3.02 7.53 -14.55
CA PRO A 494 -3.01 7.49 -16.01
C PRO A 494 -1.92 8.37 -16.66
N PHE A 495 -1.42 9.36 -15.94
CA PHE A 495 -0.41 10.34 -16.35
C PHE A 495 0.60 10.56 -15.21
N ASP A 496 1.55 11.47 -15.38
CA ASP A 496 2.43 11.88 -14.28
C ASP A 496 1.59 12.49 -13.14
N LEU A 497 1.78 11.99 -11.92
CA LEU A 497 1.01 12.37 -10.73
C LEU A 497 1.61 13.58 -10.03
N THR A 498 2.94 13.62 -9.90
CA THR A 498 3.65 14.62 -9.08
C THR A 498 3.42 16.06 -9.53
N PRO A 499 3.27 16.41 -10.83
CA PRO A 499 2.95 17.78 -11.22
C PRO A 499 1.60 18.26 -10.67
N ALA A 500 0.58 17.39 -10.74
CA ALA A 500 -0.74 17.67 -10.20
C ALA A 500 -0.70 17.77 -8.66
N MET A 501 0.02 16.85 -8.00
CA MET A 501 0.12 16.86 -6.53
C MET A 501 0.92 18.05 -5.98
N ALA A 502 1.97 18.48 -6.65
CA ALA A 502 2.72 19.68 -6.28
C ALA A 502 1.82 20.93 -6.31
N MET A 503 1.10 21.12 -7.43
CA MET A 503 0.19 22.25 -7.58
C MET A 503 -0.99 22.18 -6.60
N LYS A 504 -1.57 20.99 -6.41
CA LYS A 504 -2.64 20.76 -5.43
C LYS A 504 -2.20 21.20 -4.03
N HIS A 505 -0.96 20.98 -3.63
CA HIS A 505 -0.44 21.38 -2.31
C HIS A 505 0.19 22.78 -2.29
N GLY A 506 -0.01 23.57 -3.35
CA GLY A 506 0.42 24.96 -3.43
C GLY A 506 1.92 25.15 -3.61
N PHE A 507 2.63 24.15 -4.14
CA PHE A 507 4.06 24.25 -4.50
C PHE A 507 4.24 24.71 -5.95
N ASN A 508 5.33 25.43 -6.21
CA ASN A 508 5.59 25.99 -7.55
C ASN A 508 6.33 25.00 -8.47
N SER A 509 6.88 23.92 -7.91
CA SER A 509 7.57 22.88 -8.67
C SER A 509 7.46 21.50 -8.00
N VAL A 510 7.63 20.46 -8.79
CA VAL A 510 7.70 19.07 -8.31
C VAL A 510 8.86 18.87 -7.33
N GLU A 511 10.00 19.52 -7.57
CA GLU A 511 11.16 19.40 -6.69
C GLU A 511 10.92 20.05 -5.32
N GLU A 512 10.29 21.24 -5.31
CA GLU A 512 9.90 21.91 -4.06
C GLU A 512 8.90 21.05 -3.27
N PHE A 513 7.96 20.41 -3.96
CA PHE A 513 7.02 19.46 -3.36
C PHE A 513 7.76 18.26 -2.73
N LYS A 514 8.64 17.60 -3.50
CA LYS A 514 9.44 16.46 -3.01
C LYS A 514 10.31 16.79 -1.80
N ALA A 515 10.83 18.01 -1.73
CA ALA A 515 11.70 18.43 -0.64
C ALA A 515 10.95 18.84 0.64
N ASN A 516 9.72 19.36 0.53
CA ASN A 516 9.09 20.09 1.62
C ASN A 516 7.69 19.60 2.01
N ALA A 517 7.02 18.79 1.18
CA ALA A 517 5.63 18.41 1.39
C ALA A 517 5.43 17.64 2.69
N GLN A 518 6.30 16.68 3.00
CA GLN A 518 6.17 15.85 4.19
C GLN A 518 6.22 16.71 5.47
N LYS A 519 7.20 17.62 5.54
CA LYS A 519 7.34 18.53 6.69
C LYS A 519 6.11 19.42 6.90
N LYS A 520 5.51 19.87 5.80
CA LYS A 520 4.43 20.85 5.79
C LYS A 520 3.04 20.23 5.97
N PHE A 521 2.81 19.05 5.38
CA PHE A 521 1.47 18.46 5.24
C PHE A 521 1.33 17.09 5.87
N SER A 522 2.39 16.45 6.36
CA SER A 522 2.21 15.16 7.04
C SER A 522 1.30 15.31 8.28
N LEU A 523 0.25 14.49 8.35
CA LEU A 523 -0.64 14.46 9.52
C LEU A 523 0.08 13.93 10.77
N LEU A 524 1.15 13.15 10.59
CA LEU A 524 2.02 12.72 11.67
C LEU A 524 2.89 13.89 12.15
N GLU A 525 3.68 14.51 11.26
CA GLU A 525 4.61 15.58 11.67
C GLU A 525 3.92 16.83 12.21
N THR A 526 2.70 17.11 11.74
CA THR A 526 1.88 18.22 12.25
C THR A 526 1.16 17.88 13.57
N GLY A 527 1.33 16.67 14.10
CA GLY A 527 0.73 16.21 15.36
C GLY A 527 -0.78 16.01 15.29
N ILE A 528 -1.38 15.95 14.09
CA ILE A 528 -2.81 15.70 13.94
C ILE A 528 -3.17 14.27 14.36
N LEU A 529 -2.34 13.29 14.02
CA LEU A 529 -2.58 11.88 14.37
C LEU A 529 -2.46 11.59 15.87
N GLU A 530 -1.78 12.45 16.63
CA GLU A 530 -1.68 12.35 18.10
C GLU A 530 -2.99 12.70 18.81
N LYS A 531 -3.90 13.42 18.12
CA LYS A 531 -5.21 13.79 18.68
C LYS A 531 -6.13 12.57 18.70
N PRO A 532 -7.13 12.52 19.61
CA PRO A 532 -8.21 11.54 19.49
C PRO A 532 -9.01 11.77 18.19
N SER A 533 -9.56 10.70 17.64
CA SER A 533 -10.41 10.75 16.44
C SER A 533 -11.84 10.25 16.71
N ALA A 534 -12.78 10.64 15.85
CA ALA A 534 -14.03 9.90 15.63
C ALA A 534 -13.74 8.48 15.12
N ARG A 535 -14.77 7.64 14.98
CA ARG A 535 -14.60 6.32 14.33
C ARG A 535 -14.05 6.53 12.93
N LEU A 536 -12.98 5.81 12.58
CA LEU A 536 -12.27 5.99 11.33
C LEU A 536 -12.06 4.63 10.67
N LEU A 537 -12.61 4.47 9.48
CA LEU A 537 -12.45 3.30 8.63
C LEU A 537 -11.42 3.59 7.54
N LEU A 538 -10.39 2.77 7.48
CA LEU A 538 -9.33 2.83 6.48
C LEU A 538 -9.57 1.77 5.41
N ILE A 539 -9.65 2.18 4.15
CA ILE A 539 -9.95 1.29 3.02
C ILE A 539 -8.90 1.47 1.96
N ASN A 540 -8.18 0.39 1.60
CA ASN A 540 -7.28 0.47 0.46
C ASN A 540 -6.93 -0.90 -0.14
N GLY A 541 -6.34 -0.89 -1.34
CA GLY A 541 -5.62 -2.04 -1.88
C GLY A 541 -4.19 -2.08 -1.35
N THR A 542 -3.62 -3.27 -1.18
CA THR A 542 -2.23 -3.40 -0.67
C THR A 542 -1.17 -3.14 -1.73
N LEU A 543 -1.56 -3.06 -3.00
CA LEU A 543 -0.70 -2.69 -4.14
C LEU A 543 -1.06 -1.31 -4.69
N ASP A 544 -1.66 -0.45 -3.86
CA ASP A 544 -1.96 0.93 -4.23
C ASP A 544 -0.66 1.67 -4.60
N GLY A 545 -0.49 1.90 -5.90
CA GLY A 545 0.66 2.60 -6.45
C GLY A 545 0.53 4.12 -6.42
N LEU A 546 -0.57 4.69 -5.93
CA LEU A 546 -0.72 6.14 -5.72
C LEU A 546 -0.43 6.53 -4.28
N MET A 547 -0.98 5.77 -3.34
CA MET A 547 -0.93 6.03 -1.90
C MET A 547 -0.40 4.79 -1.20
N PRO A 548 0.77 4.84 -0.53
CA PRO A 548 1.35 3.66 0.09
C PRO A 548 0.40 3.13 1.17
N ILE A 549 0.18 1.80 1.19
CA ILE A 549 -0.70 1.16 2.18
C ILE A 549 -0.22 1.39 3.62
N GLU A 550 1.08 1.62 3.78
CA GLU A 550 1.77 1.98 5.01
C GLU A 550 1.17 3.23 5.64
N ASP A 551 0.67 4.19 4.85
CA ASP A 551 -0.03 5.35 5.40
C ASP A 551 -1.28 4.92 6.19
N SER A 552 -2.03 3.95 5.68
CA SER A 552 -3.20 3.42 6.40
C SER A 552 -2.80 2.53 7.58
N MET A 553 -1.69 1.78 7.50
CA MET A 553 -1.27 0.89 8.57
C MET A 553 -0.67 1.64 9.77
N MET A 554 0.16 2.65 9.50
CA MET A 554 0.78 3.47 10.54
C MET A 554 -0.26 4.15 11.45
N LEU A 555 -1.45 4.47 10.94
CA LEU A 555 -2.53 5.08 11.72
C LEU A 555 -2.99 4.27 12.95
N PHE A 556 -2.66 2.97 13.02
CA PHE A 556 -2.96 2.12 14.18
C PHE A 556 -2.02 2.33 15.36
N GLU A 557 -0.89 3.02 15.17
CA GLU A 557 0.09 3.32 16.21
C GLU A 557 -0.22 4.61 16.99
N TYR A 558 -1.16 5.43 16.50
CA TYR A 558 -1.43 6.77 17.02
C TYR A 558 -2.90 6.94 17.46
N GLY A 559 -3.16 7.84 18.41
CA GLY A 559 -4.51 8.25 18.80
C GLY A 559 -5.43 7.10 19.28
N ARG A 560 -6.74 7.20 18.98
CA ARG A 560 -7.75 6.16 19.29
C ARG A 560 -7.53 4.92 18.39
N PRO A 561 -7.95 3.69 18.76
CA PRO A 561 -8.00 2.56 17.82
C PRO A 561 -8.86 2.81 16.58
N LYS A 562 -8.42 2.29 15.43
CA LYS A 562 -9.02 2.46 14.09
C LYS A 562 -9.61 1.15 13.59
N GLU A 563 -10.37 1.23 12.51
CA GLU A 563 -10.91 0.08 11.81
C GLU A 563 -10.36 0.08 10.38
N ALA A 564 -10.13 -1.08 9.79
CA ALA A 564 -9.64 -1.16 8.42
C ALA A 564 -10.18 -2.36 7.65
N ARG A 565 -10.28 -2.18 6.33
CA ARG A 565 -10.41 -3.27 5.38
C ARG A 565 -9.45 -3.04 4.23
N PHE A 566 -8.41 -3.88 4.18
CA PHE A 566 -7.43 -3.89 3.10
C PHE A 566 -7.67 -5.06 2.16
N PHE A 567 -7.47 -4.82 0.87
CA PHE A 567 -7.67 -5.81 -0.18
C PHE A 567 -6.33 -6.24 -0.76
N SER A 568 -5.86 -7.43 -0.36
CA SER A 568 -4.58 -7.98 -0.81
C SER A 568 -4.51 -8.10 -2.33
N GLY A 569 -3.44 -7.58 -2.92
CA GLY A 569 -3.23 -7.59 -4.37
C GLY A 569 -4.09 -6.58 -5.16
N ALA A 570 -5.00 -5.88 -4.48
CA ALA A 570 -5.77 -4.83 -5.12
C ALA A 570 -4.98 -3.53 -5.21
N LEU A 571 -5.36 -2.75 -6.21
CA LEU A 571 -4.81 -1.45 -6.56
C LEU A 571 -5.49 -0.31 -5.77
N HIS A 572 -5.22 0.94 -6.13
CA HIS A 572 -5.74 2.15 -5.50
C HIS A 572 -7.23 2.06 -5.11
N MET A 573 -7.54 2.47 -3.88
CA MET A 573 -8.87 2.46 -3.26
C MET A 573 -9.51 1.09 -3.05
N GLY A 574 -8.84 -0.02 -3.40
CA GLY A 574 -9.36 -1.39 -3.24
C GLY A 574 -10.57 -1.70 -4.11
N TYR A 575 -10.78 -0.96 -5.21
CA TYR A 575 -11.92 -1.18 -6.10
C TYR A 575 -11.77 -2.44 -6.96
N PRO A 576 -12.90 -3.05 -7.38
CA PRO A 576 -14.29 -2.67 -7.08
C PRO A 576 -14.81 -3.16 -5.71
N MET A 577 -14.03 -3.96 -4.98
CA MET A 577 -14.48 -4.70 -3.79
C MET A 577 -14.82 -3.82 -2.59
N ALA A 578 -14.15 -2.66 -2.46
CA ALA A 578 -14.27 -1.74 -1.34
C ALA A 578 -15.71 -1.42 -0.92
N ASN A 579 -16.62 -1.17 -1.86
CA ASN A 579 -17.99 -0.77 -1.55
C ASN A 579 -18.76 -1.83 -0.73
N GLY A 580 -18.43 -3.12 -0.89
CA GLY A 580 -19.02 -4.20 -0.11
C GLY A 580 -18.61 -4.20 1.37
N SER A 581 -17.63 -3.37 1.75
CA SER A 581 -17.22 -3.17 3.15
C SER A 581 -17.56 -1.77 3.66
N VAL A 582 -17.54 -0.75 2.80
CA VAL A 582 -17.83 0.63 3.25
C VAL A 582 -19.29 0.81 3.65
N TYR A 583 -20.25 0.44 2.79
CA TYR A 583 -21.66 0.71 3.09
C TYR A 583 -22.15 -0.02 4.36
N PRO A 584 -21.87 -1.32 4.58
CA PRO A 584 -22.28 -1.99 5.82
C PRO A 584 -21.69 -1.32 7.07
N TRP A 585 -20.43 -0.90 7.01
CA TRP A 585 -19.81 -0.19 8.13
C TRP A 585 -20.48 1.16 8.40
N MET A 586 -20.79 1.93 7.34
CA MET A 586 -21.52 3.19 7.49
C MET A 586 -22.92 2.97 8.10
N GLU A 587 -23.63 1.91 7.69
CA GLU A 587 -24.93 1.54 8.24
C GLU A 587 -24.85 1.24 9.74
N GLU A 588 -23.84 0.47 10.17
CA GLU A 588 -23.58 0.18 11.59
C GLU A 588 -23.27 1.45 12.39
N VAL A 589 -22.44 2.35 11.85
CA VAL A 589 -22.10 3.62 12.52
C VAL A 589 -23.33 4.51 12.65
N MET A 590 -24.10 4.69 11.58
CA MET A 590 -25.34 5.48 11.58
C MET A 590 -26.36 4.94 12.60
N ALA A 591 -26.49 3.62 12.70
CA ALA A 591 -27.41 2.96 13.64
C ALA A 591 -26.95 3.02 15.11
N SER A 592 -25.65 3.25 15.36
CA SER A 592 -25.10 3.31 16.72
C SER A 592 -25.54 4.56 17.51
N VAL A 593 -25.95 5.62 16.81
CA VAL A 593 -26.46 6.84 17.41
C VAL A 593 -27.93 6.62 17.81
N ARG A 594 -28.23 6.73 19.10
CA ARG A 594 -29.60 6.67 19.62
C ARG A 594 -30.30 8.02 19.40
N ASP A 595 -31.59 7.99 19.09
CA ASP A 595 -32.43 9.18 18.88
C ASP A 595 -32.55 10.08 20.12
#